data_AF-A0A953G423-F1
#
_entry.id   AF-A0A953G423-F1
#
_cell.length_a   1.000
_cell.length_b   1.000
_cell.length_c   1.000
_cell.angle_alpha   90.00
_cell.angle_beta   90.00
_cell.angle_gamma   90.00
#
_symmetry.space_group_name_H-M   'P 1'
#
loop_
_entity.id
_entity.type
_entity.pdbx_description
1 polymer ?
#
loop_
_entity_poly.entity_id
_entity_poly.type
_entity_poly.pdbx_seq_one_letter_code
_entity_poly.pdbx_strand_id
1 'polypeptide(L)'
;MDISVLAAKQKRLKDWTLFLESEVTDPKMRERIEQALRSFANTLFRCWDKGAIDQADAEQLGDLERILEQLNEEARLIGVRPLGAAKTSQL
;
A
#
# COMPACT_ATOMS: atom_id res chain seq x y z
N MET A 1 -17.25 6.67 7.85
CA MET A 1 -15.95 7.39 7.97
C MET A 1 -15.96 8.57 7.01
N ASP A 2 -15.23 9.65 7.25
CA ASP A 2 -15.20 10.84 6.37
C ASP A 2 -14.43 10.55 5.07
N ILE A 3 -14.95 11.04 3.94
CA ILE A 3 -14.31 10.93 2.62
C ILE A 3 -12.95 11.63 2.57
N SER A 4 -12.71 12.60 3.46
CA SER A 4 -11.40 13.24 3.64
C SER A 4 -10.27 12.24 3.94
N VAL A 5 -10.60 11.07 4.49
CA VAL A 5 -9.65 9.97 4.74
C VAL A 5 -9.15 9.33 3.43
N LEU A 6 -9.93 9.37 2.34
CA LEU A 6 -9.51 8.81 1.04
C LEU A 6 -8.27 9.53 0.49
N ALA A 7 -8.09 10.82 0.75
CA ALA A 7 -6.90 11.55 0.31
C ALA A 7 -5.62 10.99 0.95
N ALA A 8 -5.67 10.68 2.25
CA ALA A 8 -4.54 10.05 2.94
C ALA A 8 -4.25 8.63 2.41
N LYS A 9 -5.31 7.86 2.11
CA LYS A 9 -5.18 6.53 1.52
C LYS A 9 -4.63 6.57 0.09
N GLN A 10 -5.03 7.57 -0.70
CA GLN A 10 -4.51 7.80 -2.05
C GLN A 10 -3.00 8.11 -2.02
N LYS A 11 -2.55 8.90 -1.04
CA LYS A 11 -1.12 9.12 -0.83
C LYS A 11 -0.40 7.81 -0.51
N ARG A 12 -0.95 6.99 0.40
CA ARG A 12 -0.39 5.67 0.74
C ARG A 12 -0.30 4.76 -0.48
N LEU A 13 -1.34 4.71 -1.31
CA LEU A 13 -1.32 3.94 -2.57
C LEU A 13 -0.13 4.37 -3.45
N LYS A 14 0.08 5.68 -3.62
CA LYS A 14 1.21 6.21 -4.39
C LYS A 14 2.56 5.80 -3.80
N ASP A 15 2.72 5.92 -2.49
CA ASP A 15 3.97 5.56 -1.79
C ASP A 15 4.30 4.06 -2.01
N TRP A 16 3.30 3.19 -1.90
CA TRP A 16 3.44 1.76 -2.16
C TRP A 16 3.77 1.43 -3.63
N THR A 17 3.11 2.10 -4.59
CA THR A 17 3.41 1.93 -6.01
C THR A 17 4.87 2.29 -6.31
N LEU A 18 5.36 3.41 -5.76
CA LEU A 18 6.75 3.80 -5.93
C LEU A 18 7.72 2.78 -5.33
N PHE A 19 7.46 2.31 -4.11
CA PHE A 19 8.28 1.26 -3.48
C PHE A 19 8.35 -0.02 -4.31
N LEU A 20 7.21 -0.48 -4.83
CA LEU A 20 7.14 -1.63 -5.71
C LEU A 20 8.00 -1.44 -6.97
N GLU A 21 7.94 -0.26 -7.58
CA GLU A 21 8.71 0.05 -8.80
C GLU A 21 10.21 0.20 -8.55
N SER A 22 10.61 0.76 -7.40
CA SER A 22 12.01 1.13 -7.15
C SER A 22 12.82 0.13 -6.33
N GLU A 23 12.20 -0.60 -5.40
CA GLU A 23 12.94 -1.42 -4.42
C GLU A 23 12.65 -2.92 -4.57
N VAL A 24 11.44 -3.31 -5.00
CA VAL A 24 11.03 -4.73 -5.06
C VAL A 24 11.43 -5.36 -6.40
N THR A 25 12.50 -6.16 -6.37
CA THR A 25 13.03 -6.88 -7.53
C THR A 25 12.63 -8.35 -7.58
N ASP A 26 12.31 -8.97 -6.42
CA ASP A 26 11.85 -10.36 -6.37
C ASP A 26 10.48 -10.51 -7.04
N PRO A 27 10.34 -11.34 -8.10
CA PRO A 27 9.08 -11.43 -8.86
C PRO A 27 7.89 -11.92 -8.05
N LYS A 28 8.11 -12.84 -7.10
CA LYS A 28 7.01 -13.42 -6.28
C LYS A 28 6.51 -12.41 -5.26
N MET A 29 7.42 -11.69 -4.62
CA MET A 29 7.10 -10.59 -3.70
C MET A 29 6.39 -9.47 -4.45
N ARG A 30 6.90 -9.11 -5.63
CA ARG A 30 6.32 -8.11 -6.51
C ARG A 30 4.86 -8.45 -6.85
N GLU A 31 4.60 -9.68 -7.28
CA GLU A 31 3.24 -10.13 -7.61
C GLU A 31 2.29 -10.03 -6.41
N ARG A 32 2.71 -10.46 -5.22
CA ARG A 32 1.90 -10.38 -4.00
C ARG A 32 1.56 -8.93 -3.64
N ILE A 33 2.53 -8.03 -3.71
CA ILE A 33 2.33 -6.61 -3.43
C ILE A 33 1.43 -5.98 -4.51
N GLU A 34 1.63 -6.31 -5.79
CA GLU A 34 0.77 -5.84 -6.88
C GLU A 34 -0.70 -6.25 -6.70
N GLN A 35 -0.96 -7.49 -6.31
CA GLN A 35 -2.31 -7.98 -6.05
C GLN A 35 -2.99 -7.23 -4.88
N ALA A 36 -2.25 -7.02 -3.79
CA ALA A 36 -2.75 -6.24 -2.65
C ALA A 36 -3.01 -4.78 -3.05
N LEU A 37 -2.11 -4.15 -3.82
CA LEU A 37 -2.27 -2.77 -4.29
C LEU A 37 -3.44 -2.59 -5.25
N ARG A 38 -3.63 -3.53 -6.18
CA ARG A 38 -4.81 -3.51 -7.07
C ARG A 38 -6.10 -3.58 -6.27
N SER A 39 -6.15 -4.46 -5.27
CA SER A 39 -7.32 -4.58 -4.39
C SER A 39 -7.56 -3.30 -3.60
N PHE A 40 -6.49 -2.68 -3.09
CA PHE A 40 -6.56 -1.41 -2.37
C PHE A 40 -7.06 -0.27 -3.25
N ALA A 41 -6.49 -0.13 -4.45
CA ALA A 41 -6.89 0.87 -5.43
C ALA A 41 -8.35 0.71 -5.86
N ASN A 42 -8.80 -0.52 -6.10
CA ASN A 42 -10.20 -0.80 -6.47
C ASN A 42 -11.17 -0.43 -5.35
N THR A 43 -10.85 -0.74 -4.09
CA THR A 43 -11.67 -0.36 -2.94
C THR A 43 -11.71 1.16 -2.78
N LEU A 44 -10.57 1.85 -2.94
CA LEU A 44 -10.54 3.31 -2.91
C LEU A 44 -11.38 3.95 -4.01
N PHE A 45 -11.24 3.46 -5.24
CA PHE A 45 -12.03 3.94 -6.37
C PHE A 45 -13.53 3.76 -6.12
N ARG A 46 -13.95 2.59 -5.62
CA ARG A 46 -15.34 2.32 -5.25
C ARG A 46 -15.86 3.29 -4.18
N CYS A 47 -15.08 3.55 -3.14
CA CYS A 47 -15.45 4.51 -2.09
C CYS A 47 -15.59 5.93 -2.64
N TRP A 48 -14.71 6.31 -3.57
CA TRP A 48 -14.74 7.62 -4.21
C TRP A 48 -15.96 7.79 -5.10
N ASP A 49 -16.25 6.80 -5.94
CA ASP A 49 -17.40 6.80 -6.85
C ASP A 49 -18.73 6.85 -6.10
N LYS A 50 -18.83 6.10 -4.99
CA LYS A 50 -19.98 6.13 -4.07
C LYS A 50 -20.08 7.44 -3.27
N GLY A 51 -18.98 8.19 -3.12
CA GLY A 51 -18.92 9.40 -2.29
C GLY A 51 -19.01 9.13 -0.78
N ALA A 52 -18.81 7.90 -0.34
CA ALA A 52 -18.90 7.50 1.07
C ALA A 52 -18.04 6.27 1.37
N ILE A 53 -17.58 6.18 2.63
CA ILE A 53 -16.87 5.01 3.16
C ILE A 53 -17.75 4.37 4.23
N ASP A 54 -18.27 3.17 3.95
CA ASP A 54 -18.98 2.39 4.95
C ASP A 54 -18.00 1.57 5.84
N GLN A 55 -18.54 0.85 6.81
CA GLN A 55 -17.72 0.10 7.75
C GLN A 55 -16.94 -1.03 7.06
N ALA A 56 -17.56 -1.73 6.11
CA ALA A 56 -16.91 -2.84 5.41
C ALA A 56 -15.78 -2.33 4.50
N ASP A 57 -15.99 -1.20 3.83
CA ASP A 57 -14.96 -0.50 3.06
C ASP A 57 -13.77 -0.09 3.94
N ALA A 58 -14.06 0.49 5.12
CA ALA A 58 -13.03 0.92 6.06
C ALA A 58 -12.21 -0.25 6.63
N GLU A 59 -12.88 -1.36 6.99
CA GLU A 59 -12.24 -2.60 7.44
C GLU A 59 -11.37 -3.19 6.33
N GLN A 60 -11.91 -3.29 5.11
CA GLN A 60 -11.18 -3.82 3.95
C GLN A 60 -9.93 -3.00 3.63
N LEU A 61 -10.02 -1.66 3.66
CA LEU A 61 -8.86 -0.80 3.46
C LEU A 61 -7.81 -0.99 4.56
N GLY A 62 -8.24 -1.12 5.82
CA GLY A 62 -7.35 -1.35 6.95
C GLY A 62 -6.63 -2.70 6.87
N ASP A 63 -7.33 -3.75 6.48
CA ASP A 63 -6.72 -5.08 6.33
C ASP A 63 -5.74 -5.15 5.15
N LEU A 64 -6.07 -4.49 4.03
CA LEU A 64 -5.16 -4.38 2.90
C LEU A 64 -3.88 -3.59 3.25
N GLU A 65 -3.98 -2.54 4.05
CA GLU A 65 -2.79 -1.83 4.57
C GLU A 65 -1.94 -2.73 5.46
N ARG A 66 -2.56 -3.51 6.36
CA ARG A 66 -1.83 -4.47 7.20
C ARG A 66 -1.09 -5.52 6.37
N ILE A 67 -1.73 -6.03 5.31
CA ILE A 67 -1.10 -6.98 4.38
C ILE A 67 0.10 -6.33 3.69
N LEU A 68 -0.03 -5.10 3.21
CA LEU A 68 1.07 -4.39 2.56
C LEU A 68 2.25 -4.15 3.52
N GLU A 69 1.98 -3.74 4.76
CA GLU A 69 3.00 -3.59 5.80
C GLU A 69 3.68 -4.92 6.15
N GLN A 70 2.93 -6.03 6.21
CA GLN A 70 3.49 -7.36 6.42
C GLN A 70 4.41 -7.76 5.25
N LEU A 71 3.98 -7.54 4.01
CA LEU A 71 4.79 -7.82 2.82
C LEU A 71 6.07 -6.97 2.78
N ASN A 72 6.02 -5.73 3.28
CA ASN A 72 7.18 -4.86 3.41
C ASN A 72 8.20 -5.39 4.44
N GLU A 73 7.73 -5.89 5.59
CA GLU A 73 8.62 -6.53 6.55
C GLU A 73 9.19 -7.85 6.01
N GLU A 74 8.39 -8.65 5.30
CA GLU A 74 8.89 -9.84 4.60
C GLU A 74 9.96 -9.48 3.56
N ALA A 75 9.72 -8.43 2.77
CA ALA A 75 10.68 -7.92 1.80
C ALA A 75 11.99 -7.47 2.48
N ARG A 76 11.89 -6.80 3.63
CA ARG A 76 13.04 -6.40 4.43
C ARG A 76 13.87 -7.59 4.90
N LEU A 77 13.23 -8.66 5.36
CA LEU A 77 13.92 -9.86 5.84
C LEU A 77 14.73 -10.57 4.74
N ILE A 78 14.38 -10.37 3.47
CA ILE A 78 15.11 -10.90 2.30
C ILE A 78 16.05 -9.86 1.66
N GLY A 79 16.30 -8.73 2.32
CA GLY A 79 17.28 -7.72 1.90
C GLY A 79 16.75 -6.62 0.98
N VAL A 80 15.44 -6.51 0.77
CA VAL A 80 14.82 -5.36 0.09
C VAL A 80 14.78 -4.18 1.05
N ARG A 81 15.07 -2.96 0.58
CA ARG A 81 14.95 -1.77 1.42
C ARG A 81 13.47 -1.51 1.71
N PRO A 82 13.01 -1.47 2.97
CA PRO A 82 11.60 -1.29 3.27
C PRO A 82 11.11 0.13 2.94
N LEU A 83 9.83 0.24 2.60
CA LEU A 83 9.14 1.52 2.49
C LEU A 83 9.27 2.29 3.82
N GLY A 84 9.65 3.57 3.75
CA GLY A 84 9.83 4.44 4.92
C GLY A 84 11.23 4.39 5.54
N ALA A 85 12.14 3.53 5.06
CA ALA A 85 13.55 3.65 5.41
C ALA A 85 14.08 4.99 4.88
N ALA A 86 14.50 5.88 5.78
CA ALA A 86 15.17 7.12 5.40
C ALA A 86 16.36 6.78 4.50
N LYS A 87 16.54 7.51 3.39
CA LYS A 87 17.81 7.48 2.65
C LYS A 87 18.87 8.01 3.62
N THR A 88 19.58 7.13 4.30
CA THR A 88 20.85 7.49 4.92
C THR A 88 21.78 7.84 3.77
N SER A 89 21.81 9.13 3.43
CA SER A 89 22.86 9.70 2.60
C SER A 89 24.19 9.36 3.26
N GLN A 90 24.88 8.36 2.74
CA GLN A 90 26.32 8.26 2.91
C GLN A 90 26.90 9.36 2.03
N LEU A 91 27.27 10.48 2.69
CA LEU A 91 28.27 11.43 2.21
C LEU A 91 29.65 10.91 2.58
#